data_AF-A0A4U9HPX0-F1
#
_entry.id   AF-A0A4U9HPX0-F1
#
_cell.length_a   1.000
_cell.length_b   1.000
_cell.length_c   1.000
_cell.angle_alpha   90.00
_cell.angle_beta   90.00
_cell.angle_gamma   90.00
#
_symmetry.space_group_name_H-M   'P 1'
#
loop_
_entity.id
_entity.type
_entity.pdbx_description
1 polymer ?
#
loop_
_entity_poly.entity_id
_entity_poly.type
_entity_poly.pdbx_seq_one_letter_code
_entity_poly.pdbx_strand_id
1 'polypeptide(L)'
;MRHLSQQLFELARLEHGSIKPQRERFAIGELISDVAQKFDLAVETRQLRLHIDVPRQLPMINADLSMIERVVTNLLDNAIRHTPPGGEIGLKVWLEGSSCRWR
;
A
#
# COMPACT_ATOMS: atom_id res chain seq x y z
N MET A 1 8.26 -10.82 17.14
CA MET A 1 7.07 -11.29 17.87
C MET A 1 5.94 -10.24 18.06
N ARG A 2 6.00 -9.03 17.48
CA ARG A 2 4.90 -8.04 17.61
C ARG A 2 3.83 -8.08 16.51
N HIS A 3 4.01 -8.86 15.45
CA HIS A 3 3.18 -8.78 14.25
C HIS A 3 1.87 -9.59 14.31
N LEU A 4 1.87 -10.77 14.94
CA LEU A 4 0.69 -11.66 14.96
C LEU A 4 -0.46 -11.08 15.80
N SER A 5 -0.16 -10.55 16.99
CA SER A 5 -1.19 -10.00 17.88
C SER A 5 -1.89 -8.79 17.24
N GLN A 6 -1.14 -7.92 16.56
CA GLN A 6 -1.70 -6.78 15.83
C GLN A 6 -2.62 -7.24 14.69
N GLN A 7 -2.23 -8.26 13.93
CA GLN A 7 -3.03 -8.80 12.83
C GLN A 7 -4.30 -9.51 13.32
N LEU A 8 -4.22 -10.27 14.43
CA LEU A 8 -5.39 -10.90 15.06
C LEU A 8 -6.36 -9.87 15.64
N PHE A 9 -5.86 -8.81 16.26
CA PHE A 9 -6.70 -7.75 16.83
C PHE A 9 -7.44 -6.95 15.75
N GLU A 10 -6.78 -6.70 14.63
CA GLU A 10 -7.40 -6.10 13.44
C GLU A 10 -8.49 -6.97 12.83
N LEU A 11 -8.23 -8.27 12.72
CA LEU A 11 -9.22 -9.24 12.24
C LEU A 11 -10.48 -9.22 13.13
N ALA A 12 -10.30 -9.26 14.45
CA ALA A 12 -11.42 -9.19 15.40
C ALA A 12 -12.23 -7.88 15.29
N ARG A 13 -11.56 -6.74 15.04
CA ARG A 13 -12.24 -5.45 14.83
C ARG A 13 -13.01 -5.39 13.51
N LEU A 14 -12.52 -6.04 12.46
CA LEU A 14 -13.22 -6.17 11.17
C LEU A 14 -14.48 -7.04 11.31
N GLU A 15 -14.38 -8.18 12.00
CA GLU A 15 -15.50 -9.11 12.20
C GLU A 15 -16.65 -8.52 13.03
N HIS A 16 -16.36 -7.60 13.96
CA HIS A 16 -17.38 -6.93 14.78
C HIS A 16 -17.94 -5.63 14.15
N GLY A 17 -17.54 -5.26 12.93
CA GLY A 17 -18.04 -4.04 12.27
C GLY A 17 -17.61 -2.73 12.95
N SER A 18 -16.60 -2.76 13.80
CA SER A 18 -16.16 -1.63 14.63
C SER A 18 -15.27 -0.62 13.89
N ILE A 19 -14.93 -0.90 12.63
CA ILE A 19 -14.10 -0.02 11.80
C ILE A 19 -15.03 0.78 10.88
N LYS A 20 -15.20 2.07 11.19
CA LYS A 20 -15.92 3.02 10.35
C LYS A 20 -14.90 3.81 9.51
N PRO A 21 -14.90 3.67 8.17
CA PRO A 21 -13.99 4.42 7.31
C PRO A 21 -14.25 5.93 7.41
N GLN A 22 -13.20 6.70 7.66
CA GLN A 22 -13.22 8.16 7.57
C GLN A 22 -12.84 8.55 6.14
N ARG A 23 -13.85 8.73 5.29
CA ARG A 23 -13.63 9.01 3.86
C ARG A 23 -13.22 10.45 3.63
N GLU A 24 -12.17 10.63 2.85
CA GLU A 24 -11.70 11.92 2.34
C GLU A 24 -11.24 11.82 0.89
N ARG A 25 -11.11 12.97 0.23
CA ARG A 25 -10.61 13.05 -1.15
C ARG A 25 -9.10 13.24 -1.16
N PHE A 26 -8.39 12.35 -1.82
CA PHE A 26 -6.94 12.42 -1.95
C PHE A 26 -6.45 11.88 -3.30
N ALA A 27 -5.22 12.23 -3.67
CA ALA A 27 -4.56 11.71 -4.86
C ALA A 27 -3.85 10.39 -4.52
N ILE A 28 -4.36 9.27 -5.06
CA ILE A 28 -3.78 7.94 -4.81
C ILE A 28 -2.33 7.84 -5.29
N GLY A 29 -1.95 8.57 -6.34
CA GLY A 29 -0.57 8.59 -6.84
C GLY A 29 0.42 9.21 -5.85
N GLU A 30 0.01 10.25 -5.13
CA GLU A 30 0.83 10.89 -4.09
C GLU A 30 1.00 9.93 -2.91
N LEU A 31 -0.11 9.34 -2.42
CA LEU A 31 -0.07 8.35 -1.35
C LEU A 31 0.89 7.18 -1.66
N ILE A 32 0.80 6.65 -2.88
CA ILE A 32 1.64 5.55 -3.35
C ILE A 32 3.12 5.95 -3.37
N SER A 33 3.42 7.16 -3.84
CA SER A 33 4.79 7.70 -3.88
C SER A 33 5.35 7.89 -2.46
N ASP A 34 4.56 8.47 -1.56
CA ASP A 34 4.93 8.69 -0.17
C ASP A 34 5.19 7.38 0.57
N VAL A 35 4.34 6.36 0.36
CA VAL A 35 4.55 5.04 0.96
C VAL A 35 5.79 4.38 0.39
N ALA A 36 5.99 4.40 -0.93
CA ALA A 36 7.16 3.79 -1.54
C ALA A 36 8.49 4.39 -1.04
N GLN A 37 8.54 5.71 -0.90
CA GLN A 37 9.72 6.42 -0.39
C GLN A 37 10.13 5.94 1.03
N LYS A 38 9.16 5.56 1.87
CA LYS A 38 9.43 5.00 3.22
C LYS A 38 10.22 3.69 3.16
N PHE A 39 10.21 2.99 2.04
CA PHE A 39 10.86 1.70 1.86
C PHE A 39 12.16 1.76 1.03
N ASP A 40 12.58 2.94 0.56
CA ASP A 40 13.79 3.09 -0.28
C ASP A 40 15.03 2.43 0.36
N LEU A 41 15.27 2.72 1.64
CA LEU A 41 16.39 2.12 2.37
C LEU A 41 16.29 0.60 2.49
N ALA A 42 15.08 0.06 2.69
CA ALA A 42 14.86 -1.38 2.83
C ALA A 42 15.05 -2.11 1.49
N VAL A 43 14.59 -1.51 0.40
CA VAL A 43 14.79 -1.97 -0.98
C VAL A 43 16.29 -1.97 -1.32
N GLU A 44 16.98 -0.86 -1.04
CA GLU A 44 18.43 -0.72 -1.29
C GLU A 44 19.24 -1.74 -0.49
N THR A 45 18.98 -1.86 0.82
CA THR A 45 19.70 -2.79 1.71
C THR A 45 19.58 -4.25 1.25
N ARG A 46 18.45 -4.61 0.63
CA ARG A 46 18.21 -5.96 0.09
C ARG A 46 18.55 -6.10 -1.39
N GLN A 47 19.11 -5.07 -2.01
CA GLN A 47 19.46 -5.01 -3.43
C GLN A 47 18.26 -5.35 -4.34
N LEU A 48 17.07 -4.92 -3.94
CA LEU A 48 15.83 -5.11 -4.71
C LEU A 48 15.65 -3.96 -5.71
N ARG A 49 14.89 -4.21 -6.78
CA ARG A 49 14.41 -3.16 -7.68
C ARG A 49 12.92 -2.93 -7.48
N LEU A 50 12.55 -1.70 -7.10
CA LEU A 50 11.16 -1.29 -6.99
C LEU A 50 10.76 -0.46 -8.22
N HIS A 51 9.78 -0.95 -8.97
CA HIS A 51 9.22 -0.29 -10.15
C HIS A 51 7.82 0.23 -9.83
N ILE A 52 7.62 1.53 -9.96
CA ILE A 52 6.34 2.19 -9.68
C ILE A 52 5.80 2.76 -10.99
N ASP A 53 4.66 2.23 -11.42
CA ASP A 53 3.93 2.67 -12.60
C ASP A 53 2.63 3.36 -12.16
N VAL A 54 2.70 4.68 -12.02
CA VAL A 54 1.58 5.54 -11.64
C VAL A 54 1.33 6.55 -12.77
N PRO A 55 0.15 6.53 -13.41
CA PRO A 55 -0.22 7.53 -14.40
C PRO A 55 -0.15 8.94 -13.82
N ARG A 56 0.41 9.89 -14.60
CA ARG A 56 0.52 11.30 -14.20
C ARG A 56 -0.81 11.97 -13.86
N GLN A 57 -1.90 11.46 -14.44
CA GLN A 57 -3.25 12.01 -14.29
C GLN A 57 -4.16 10.89 -13.80
N LEU A 58 -4.32 10.81 -12.48
CA LEU A 58 -5.35 10.01 -11.84
C LEU A 58 -6.36 10.94 -11.18
N PRO A 59 -7.66 10.63 -11.22
CA PRO A 59 -8.65 11.39 -10.47
C PRO A 59 -8.39 11.24 -8.97
N MET A 60 -8.80 12.25 -8.19
CA MET A 60 -8.90 12.09 -6.74
C MET A 60 -9.89 10.97 -6.41
N ILE A 61 -9.55 10.13 -5.44
CA ILE A 61 -10.43 9.08 -4.95
C ILE A 61 -11.04 9.48 -3.61
N ASN A 62 -12.24 8.97 -3.30
CA ASN A 62 -12.93 9.21 -2.03
C ASN A 62 -12.90 7.93 -1.16
N ALA A 63 -11.91 7.83 -0.30
CA ALA A 63 -11.64 6.64 0.52
C ALA A 63 -11.04 7.03 1.88
N ASP A 64 -10.83 6.08 2.77
CA ASP A 64 -10.11 6.33 4.02
C ASP A 64 -8.60 6.25 3.77
N LEU A 65 -7.93 7.41 3.78
CA LEU A 65 -6.52 7.54 3.48
C LEU A 65 -5.66 6.62 4.35
N SER A 66 -5.90 6.62 5.66
CA SER A 66 -5.13 5.85 6.65
C SER A 66 -5.26 4.33 6.42
N MET A 67 -6.46 3.88 6.03
CA MET A 67 -6.70 2.48 5.72
C MET A 67 -6.00 2.07 4.43
N ILE A 68 -6.05 2.90 3.38
CA ILE A 68 -5.37 2.61 2.11
C ILE A 68 -3.85 2.64 2.30
N GLU A 69 -3.31 3.64 3.00
CA GLU A 69 -1.89 3.73 3.33
C GLU A 69 -1.39 2.45 4.01
N ARG A 70 -2.16 1.96 4.98
CA ARG A 70 -1.86 0.73 5.71
C ARG A 70 -1.89 -0.50 4.82
N VAL A 71 -2.87 -0.60 3.92
CA VAL A 71 -2.95 -1.71 2.95
C VAL A 71 -1.71 -1.71 2.06
N VAL A 72 -1.36 -0.57 1.46
CA VAL A 72 -0.18 -0.45 0.59
C VAL A 72 1.11 -0.77 1.35
N THR A 73 1.26 -0.24 2.56
CA THR A 73 2.42 -0.49 3.44
C THR A 73 2.57 -1.99 3.72
N ASN A 74 1.49 -2.67 4.08
CA ASN A 74 1.50 -4.12 4.35
C ASN A 74 1.87 -4.94 3.11
N LEU A 75 1.36 -4.55 1.94
CA LEU A 75 1.67 -5.23 0.68
C LEU A 75 3.14 -5.05 0.30
N LEU A 76 3.66 -3.83 0.41
CA LEU A 76 5.05 -3.52 0.09
C LEU A 76 6.03 -4.16 1.08
N ASP A 77 5.74 -4.13 2.38
CA ASP A 77 6.51 -4.87 3.38
C ASP A 77 6.57 -6.37 3.07
N ASN A 78 5.41 -6.97 2.74
CA ASN A 78 5.36 -8.37 2.37
C ASN A 78 6.17 -8.65 1.09
N ALA A 79 6.06 -7.80 0.07
CA ALA A 79 6.82 -7.94 -1.17
C ALA A 79 8.33 -7.88 -0.92
N ILE A 80 8.80 -6.89 -0.14
CA ILE A 80 10.21 -6.77 0.24
C ILE A 80 10.66 -7.98 1.04
N ARG A 81 9.85 -8.43 2.01
CA ARG A 81 10.19 -9.56 2.87
C ARG A 81 10.40 -10.84 2.07
N HIS A 82 9.50 -11.13 1.13
CA HIS A 82 9.42 -12.40 0.42
C HIS A 82 10.12 -12.43 -0.94
N THR A 83 10.57 -11.29 -1.47
CA THR A 83 11.35 -11.26 -2.72
C THR A 83 12.82 -11.62 -2.43
N PRO A 84 13.41 -12.59 -3.15
CA PRO A 84 14.83 -12.91 -3.02
C PRO A 84 15.74 -11.70 -3.33
N PRO A 85 16.94 -11.63 -2.73
CA PRO A 85 17.91 -10.57 -3.05
C PRO A 85 18.18 -10.45 -4.55
N GLY A 86 18.29 -9.23 -5.08
CA GLY A 86 18.45 -8.97 -6.52
C GLY A 86 17.16 -9.05 -7.34
N GLY A 87 16.03 -9.42 -6.73
CA GLY A 87 14.71 -9.52 -7.37
C GLY A 87 14.01 -8.18 -7.60
N GLU A 88 12.80 -8.25 -8.16
CA GLU A 88 12.02 -7.09 -8.59
C GLU A 88 10.63 -7.08 -7.95
N ILE A 89 10.17 -5.88 -7.60
CA ILE A 89 8.84 -5.59 -7.10
C ILE A 89 8.22 -4.55 -8.01
N GLY A 90 7.04 -4.84 -8.54
CA GLY A 90 6.26 -3.92 -9.35
C GLY A 90 5.01 -3.46 -8.60
N LEU A 91 4.79 -2.15 -8.58
CA LEU A 91 3.57 -1.52 -8.07
C LEU A 91 2.96 -0.72 -9.21
N LYS A 92 1.73 -1.09 -9.61
CA LYS A 92 1.04 -0.41 -10.70
C LYS A 92 -0.29 0.14 -10.23
N VAL A 93 -0.61 1.36 -10.63
CA VAL A 93 -1.92 1.99 -10.42
C VAL A 93 -2.55 2.28 -11.77
N TRP A 94 -3.84 2.01 -11.93
CA TRP A 94 -4.57 2.37 -13.15
C TRP A 94 -6.00 2.77 -12.83
N LEU A 95 -6.59 3.54 -13.73
CA LEU A 95 -8.01 3.84 -13.70
C LEU A 95 -8.77 2.68 -14.36
N GLU A 96 -9.77 2.14 -13.66
CA GLU A 96 -10.72 1.18 -14.20
C GLU A 96 -12.14 1.78 -14.08
N GLY A 97 -12.64 2.30 -15.20
CA GLY A 97 -13.91 3.03 -15.25
C GLY A 97 -13.87 4.26 -14.34
N SER A 98 -14.61 4.21 -13.24
CA SER A 98 -14.75 5.31 -12.26
C SER A 98 -13.94 5.11 -10.98
N SER A 99 -13.09 4.07 -10.91
CA SER A 99 -12.32 3.71 -9.71
C SER A 99 -10.85 3.48 -10.04
N CYS A 100 -9.95 3.84 -9.13
CA CYS A 100 -8.54 3.49 -9.25
C CYS A 100 -8.29 2.10 -8.67
N ARG A 101 -7.53 1.27 -9.40
CA ARG A 101 -7.03 -0.04 -8.94
C ARG A 101 -5.51 -0.04 -8.83
N TRP A 102 -4.99 -0.96 -8.02
CA TRP A 102 -3.56 -1.20 -7.90
C TRP A 102 -3.24 -2.69 -7.81
N ARG A 103 -2.03 -3.06 -8.23
CA ARG A 103 -1.46 -4.41 -8.11
C ARG A 103 0.01 -4.32 -7.72
#